data_AF-A0AAD2HMA2-F1
#
_entry.id   AF-A0AAD2HMA2-F1
#
_cell.length_a   1.000
_cell.length_b   1.000
_cell.length_c   1.000
_cell.angle_alpha   90.00
_cell.angle_beta   90.00
_cell.angle_gamma   90.00
#
_symmetry.space_group_name_H-M   'P 1'
#
loop_
_entity.id
_entity.type
_entity.pdbx_description
1 polymer ?
#
loop_
_entity_poly.entity_id
_entity_poly.type
_entity_poly.pdbx_seq_one_letter_code
_entity_poly.pdbx_strand_id
1 'polypeptide(L)'
;MPCRRITSRIPQKRIFSRRQSTLQNVRQSQTAALLDSVNLLRATAAFVPRALAHNPRQRSVWDGILGRAVEESKIKEERPARLVVYGTNPGATQNLVNALLDEPFASDEQIGKILRSRWAEKERGPLRIDFGAMTSTSDVLQLPLPFLNRYAVPLSVIETSNPADLDNADIAVVVTSVDELSSLSINRPDALFVVDMDASDVRHPPKSRSNEGFARQYIFVSPTEASNAISSLKQHPDSPAAVQEFQAKFIGSRMSAFTRRVDGILASLPNNLALQERTMVAQTEGALAVCQTALEEAWAELNTISRAVGELSAATEKEYERIDGEVFGDRGQHAVDQAIYNATQTMKLKMELSKWPRMASSVDELPTYLATTVRRIWCVELEKDLIFHSGRLEQIQASMTAQTMALVKQTNVQSLKSPVLQNTLDQLVSSPNFRVQPTTLPGPLAARSDLLLDAPTARFHRAAQRALLRMIGTAIGGMAISWSGYLGYLSSNGGLAASLGIGLEPGTALATGVFGAVFGVYWSTMSWDKGKREWWGQFERVLGGSKVDLKETLQKTLHEQVLVVPRTACQDLTIRIGKRERELELLQGELNDLKQQLERSKKRN
;
A
#
# COMPACT_ATOMS: atom_id res chain seq x y z
N MET A 1 77.29 65.66 -19.92
CA MET A 1 76.39 64.56 -20.31
C MET A 1 75.02 64.78 -19.68
N PRO A 2 73.94 65.03 -20.46
CA PRO A 2 72.62 65.31 -19.91
C PRO A 2 71.71 64.07 -19.96
N CYS A 3 71.18 63.66 -18.80
CA CYS A 3 70.12 62.67 -18.70
C CYS A 3 68.75 63.30 -18.97
N ARG A 4 68.09 62.89 -20.07
CA ARG A 4 66.70 63.23 -20.40
C ARG A 4 65.73 62.42 -19.52
N ARG A 5 64.98 63.11 -18.66
CA ARG A 5 63.81 62.56 -17.93
C ARG A 5 62.58 62.61 -18.84
N ILE A 6 62.10 61.45 -19.27
CA ILE A 6 60.82 61.30 -19.99
C ILE A 6 59.72 61.09 -18.93
N THR A 7 58.90 62.12 -18.72
CA THR A 7 57.68 62.03 -17.91
C THR A 7 56.51 61.60 -18.81
N SER A 8 56.24 60.30 -18.88
CA SER A 8 55.06 59.78 -19.56
C SER A 8 53.82 60.03 -18.69
N ARG A 9 53.02 61.04 -19.07
CA ARG A 9 51.65 61.23 -18.54
C ARG A 9 50.75 60.11 -19.05
N ILE A 10 50.62 59.03 -18.27
CA ILE A 10 49.59 58.01 -18.49
C ILE A 10 48.23 58.66 -18.18
N PRO A 11 47.22 58.57 -19.07
CA PRO A 11 45.93 59.21 -18.86
C PRO A 11 45.14 58.49 -17.74
N GLN A 12 45.16 59.06 -16.52
CA GLN A 12 44.42 58.58 -15.35
C GLN A 12 42.91 58.38 -15.59
N LYS A 13 42.31 59.08 -16.57
CA LYS A 13 40.89 58.92 -16.93
C LYS A 13 40.53 57.52 -17.43
N ARG A 14 41.44 56.76 -18.06
CA ARG A 14 41.13 55.39 -18.54
C ARG A 14 41.11 54.34 -17.43
N ILE A 15 41.83 54.55 -16.32
CA ILE A 15 41.91 53.58 -15.21
C ILE A 15 40.64 53.63 -14.34
N PHE A 16 40.06 54.82 -14.15
CA PHE A 16 38.85 55.01 -13.36
C PHE A 16 37.60 54.41 -14.02
N SER A 17 37.44 54.61 -15.34
CA SER A 17 36.34 54.03 -16.12
C SER A 17 36.36 52.50 -16.10
N ARG A 18 37.55 51.87 -16.20
CA ARG A 18 37.69 50.41 -16.19
C ARG A 18 37.34 49.79 -14.83
N ARG A 19 37.64 50.48 -13.72
CA ARG A 19 37.28 50.04 -12.36
C ARG A 19 35.77 50.14 -12.09
N GLN A 20 35.13 51.20 -12.57
CA GLN A 20 33.67 51.34 -12.45
C GLN A 20 32.93 50.26 -13.25
N SER A 21 33.37 49.96 -14.49
CA SER A 21 32.76 48.87 -15.27
C SER A 21 32.94 47.50 -14.62
N THR A 22 34.09 47.21 -13.99
CA THR A 22 34.28 45.93 -13.29
C THR A 22 33.39 45.79 -12.05
N LEU A 23 33.22 46.85 -11.25
CA LEU A 23 32.37 46.80 -10.06
C LEU A 23 30.88 46.67 -10.43
N GLN A 24 30.46 47.32 -11.52
CA GLN A 24 29.09 47.22 -12.01
C GLN A 24 28.79 45.81 -12.55
N ASN A 25 29.73 45.19 -13.27
CA ASN A 25 29.60 43.82 -13.74
C ASN A 25 29.54 42.81 -12.58
N VAL A 26 30.34 42.99 -11.52
CA VAL A 26 30.28 42.12 -10.32
C VAL A 26 28.93 42.23 -9.63
N ARG A 27 28.38 43.44 -9.45
CA ARG A 27 27.05 43.63 -8.86
C ARG A 27 25.95 43.01 -9.71
N GLN A 28 25.99 43.20 -11.02
CA GLN A 28 25.01 42.59 -11.93
C GLN A 28 25.06 41.06 -11.88
N SER A 29 26.25 40.47 -11.85
CA SER A 29 26.43 39.02 -11.72
C SER A 29 25.87 38.49 -10.39
N GLN A 30 26.12 39.18 -9.27
CA GLN A 30 25.59 38.80 -7.95
C GLN A 30 24.06 38.90 -7.90
N THR A 31 23.47 39.95 -8.49
CA THR A 31 22.00 40.07 -8.53
C THR A 31 21.34 38.98 -9.37
N ALA A 32 22.01 38.53 -10.45
CA ALA A 32 21.52 37.43 -11.27
C ALA A 32 21.59 36.08 -10.53
N ALA A 33 22.71 35.80 -9.84
CA ALA A 33 22.87 34.58 -9.03
C ALA A 33 21.84 34.50 -7.88
N LEU A 34 21.61 35.63 -7.20
CA LEU A 34 20.56 35.73 -6.18
C LEU A 34 19.17 35.45 -6.76
N LEU A 35 18.85 36.04 -7.92
CA LEU A 35 17.55 35.83 -8.57
C LEU A 35 17.33 34.36 -8.95
N ASP A 36 18.37 33.69 -9.45
CA ASP A 36 18.32 32.25 -9.75
C ASP A 36 18.07 31.41 -8.49
N SER A 37 18.78 31.70 -7.40
CA SER A 37 18.60 31.06 -6.09
C SER A 37 17.19 31.28 -5.52
N VAL A 38 16.61 32.48 -5.69
CA VAL A 38 15.24 32.79 -5.26
C VAL A 38 14.20 32.04 -6.10
N ASN A 39 14.40 31.95 -7.42
CA ASN A 39 13.50 31.19 -8.29
C ASN A 39 13.53 29.70 -7.96
N LEU A 40 14.73 29.16 -7.70
CA LEU A 40 14.90 27.78 -7.26
C LEU A 40 14.22 27.52 -5.92
N LEU A 41 14.40 28.40 -4.94
CA LEU A 41 13.75 28.32 -3.62
C LEU A 41 12.22 28.27 -3.76
N ARG A 42 11.64 29.12 -4.62
CA ARG A 42 10.19 29.13 -4.88
C ARG A 42 9.72 27.83 -5.55
N ALA A 43 10.50 27.31 -6.51
CA ALA A 43 10.18 26.05 -7.16
C ALA A 43 10.21 24.88 -6.17
N THR A 44 11.22 24.85 -5.28
CA THR A 44 11.31 23.87 -4.20
C THR A 44 10.16 24.02 -3.20
N ALA A 45 9.80 25.24 -2.81
CA ALA A 45 8.65 25.51 -1.94
C ALA A 45 7.31 25.01 -2.55
N ALA A 46 7.16 25.10 -3.88
CA ALA A 46 5.98 24.54 -4.57
C ALA A 46 6.03 23.00 -4.71
N PHE A 47 7.21 22.40 -4.67
CA PHE A 47 7.43 20.96 -4.79
C PHE A 47 7.22 20.22 -3.47
N VAL A 48 7.74 20.76 -2.36
CA VAL A 48 7.74 20.13 -1.03
C VAL A 48 6.37 19.61 -0.57
N PRO A 49 5.26 20.36 -0.70
CA PRO A 49 3.93 19.88 -0.31
C PRO A 49 3.49 18.59 -1.02
N ARG A 50 3.94 18.40 -2.26
CA ARG A 50 3.60 17.23 -3.08
C ARG A 50 4.48 16.03 -2.74
N ALA A 51 5.78 16.25 -2.56
CA ALA A 51 6.72 15.20 -2.17
C ALA A 51 6.47 14.69 -0.74
N LEU A 52 6.17 15.59 0.20
CA LEU A 52 5.94 15.28 1.61
C LEU A 52 4.45 15.08 1.95
N ALA A 53 3.60 14.78 0.98
CA ALA A 53 2.16 14.61 1.20
C ALA A 53 1.84 13.55 2.28
N HIS A 54 2.68 12.53 2.43
CA HIS A 54 2.51 11.45 3.41
C HIS A 54 3.08 11.75 4.80
N ASN A 55 3.88 12.81 4.94
CA ASN A 55 4.50 13.22 6.20
C ASN A 55 4.08 14.65 6.58
N PRO A 56 2.87 14.83 7.16
CA PRO A 56 2.32 16.16 7.44
C PRO A 56 3.18 16.95 8.43
N ARG A 57 3.89 16.26 9.33
CA ARG A 57 4.80 16.89 10.29
C ARG A 57 5.99 17.52 9.58
N GLN A 58 6.74 16.74 8.79
CA GLN A 58 7.88 17.28 8.03
C GLN A 58 7.43 18.34 7.03
N ARG A 59 6.29 18.14 6.36
CA ARG A 59 5.70 19.14 5.48
C ARG A 59 5.49 20.47 6.19
N SER A 60 4.84 20.48 7.36
CA SER A 60 4.57 21.74 8.09
C SER A 60 5.84 22.48 8.49
N VAL A 61 6.89 21.74 8.85
CA VAL A 61 8.21 22.30 9.20
C VAL A 61 8.84 22.96 7.98
N TRP A 62 8.94 22.23 6.85
CA TRP A 62 9.56 22.75 5.63
C TRP A 62 8.75 23.85 4.95
N ASP A 63 7.41 23.79 4.99
CA ASP A 63 6.54 24.87 4.51
C ASP A 63 6.82 26.17 5.28
N GLY A 64 7.03 26.09 6.60
CA GLY A 64 7.41 27.24 7.44
C GLY A 64 8.81 27.78 7.16
N ILE A 65 9.81 26.90 6.97
CA ILE A 65 11.20 27.30 6.67
C ILE A 65 11.27 27.98 5.30
N LEU A 66 10.76 27.31 4.26
CA LEU A 66 10.82 27.80 2.88
C LEU A 66 9.92 29.03 2.69
N GLY A 67 8.75 29.07 3.33
CA GLY A 67 7.87 30.24 3.31
C GLY A 67 8.57 31.48 3.87
N ARG A 68 9.22 31.36 5.03
CA ARG A 68 10.02 32.46 5.62
C ARG A 68 11.17 32.88 4.72
N ALA A 69 11.92 31.93 4.17
CA ALA A 69 13.02 32.22 3.26
C ALA A 69 12.55 32.96 1.99
N VAL A 70 11.39 32.59 1.45
CA VAL A 70 10.78 33.28 0.30
C VAL A 70 10.35 34.70 0.67
N GLU A 71 9.73 34.91 1.83
CA GLU A 71 9.38 36.27 2.29
C GLU A 71 10.62 37.14 2.54
N GLU A 72 11.65 36.57 3.15
CA GLU A 72 12.93 37.26 3.39
C GLU A 72 13.60 37.67 2.09
N SER A 73 13.49 36.87 1.02
CA SER A 73 14.03 37.23 -0.29
C SER A 73 13.37 38.45 -0.93
N LYS A 74 12.18 38.86 -0.46
CA LYS A 74 11.49 40.07 -0.95
C LYS A 74 11.99 41.34 -0.29
N ILE A 75 12.61 41.23 0.89
CA ILE A 75 13.12 42.37 1.65
C ILE A 75 14.39 42.87 0.96
N LYS A 76 14.33 44.07 0.39
CA LYS A 76 15.47 44.71 -0.30
C LYS A 76 16.51 45.30 0.66
N GLU A 77 16.16 45.38 1.94
CA GLU A 77 17.04 45.94 2.97
C GLU A 77 18.12 44.95 3.39
N GLU A 78 19.27 45.50 3.78
CA GLU A 78 20.36 44.70 4.31
C GLU A 78 19.92 44.07 5.64
N ARG A 79 19.68 42.75 5.64
CA ARG A 79 19.34 42.02 6.87
C ARG A 79 20.61 41.72 7.69
N PRO A 80 20.56 41.77 9.01
CA PRO A 80 21.68 41.29 9.81
C PRO A 80 21.88 39.77 9.60
N ALA A 81 23.13 39.33 9.69
CA ALA A 81 23.48 37.93 9.81
C ALA A 81 22.92 37.38 11.13
N ARG A 82 22.29 36.21 11.09
CA ARG A 82 21.62 35.59 12.24
C ARG A 82 22.49 34.47 12.81
N LEU A 83 23.06 34.73 13.97
CA LEU A 83 23.69 33.72 14.83
C LEU A 83 22.62 33.15 15.75
N VAL A 84 22.03 32.01 15.39
CA VAL A 84 21.01 31.37 16.22
C VAL A 84 21.69 30.39 17.17
N VAL A 85 21.49 30.61 18.47
CA VAL A 85 22.03 29.78 19.54
C VAL A 85 20.87 29.02 20.16
N TYR A 86 20.83 27.72 19.88
CA TYR A 86 19.96 26.76 20.53
C TYR A 86 20.77 25.99 21.55
N GLY A 87 20.21 25.69 22.71
CA GLY A 87 20.83 24.71 23.58
C GLY A 87 19.85 23.93 24.44
N THR A 88 20.25 22.71 24.76
CA THR A 88 19.51 21.79 25.64
C THR A 88 19.53 22.27 27.09
N ASN A 89 20.65 22.87 27.50
CA ASN A 89 20.80 23.54 28.79
C ASN A 89 20.67 25.07 28.61
N PRO A 90 19.59 25.69 29.14
CA PRO A 90 19.38 27.13 29.01
C PRO A 90 20.45 27.93 29.74
N GLY A 91 20.98 27.43 30.87
CA GLY A 91 22.04 28.11 31.62
C GLY A 91 23.35 28.18 30.85
N ALA A 92 23.77 27.07 30.24
CA ALA A 92 24.96 27.01 29.38
C ALA A 92 24.80 27.92 28.15
N THR A 93 23.61 27.92 27.54
CA THR A 93 23.26 28.77 26.39
C THR A 93 23.35 30.25 26.74
N GLN A 94 22.72 30.64 27.86
CA GLN A 94 22.73 32.01 28.35
C GLN A 94 24.15 32.47 28.70
N ASN A 95 24.94 31.60 29.36
CA ASN A 95 26.32 31.87 29.72
C ASN A 95 27.22 32.00 28.48
N LEU A 96 26.97 31.21 27.42
CA LEU A 96 27.70 31.32 26.16
C LEU A 96 27.44 32.68 25.51
N VAL A 97 26.17 33.08 25.42
CA VAL A 97 25.80 34.38 24.84
C VAL A 97 26.26 35.55 25.72
N ASN A 98 26.20 35.42 27.05
CA ASN A 98 26.80 36.39 27.97
C ASN A 98 28.29 36.54 27.69
N ALA A 99 29.03 35.45 27.65
CA ALA A 99 30.47 35.50 27.44
C ALA A 99 30.87 35.97 26.04
N LEU A 100 29.96 35.85 25.07
CA LEU A 100 30.14 36.36 23.71
C LEU A 100 29.92 37.88 23.62
N LEU A 101 28.90 38.39 24.31
CA LEU A 101 28.41 39.76 24.17
C LEU A 101 28.86 40.70 25.29
N ASP A 102 29.18 40.18 26.48
CA ASP A 102 29.55 40.99 27.64
C ASP A 102 31.01 41.43 27.55
N GLU A 103 31.23 42.73 27.34
CA GLU A 103 32.57 43.27 27.23
C GLU A 103 33.18 43.54 28.61
N PRO A 104 34.36 42.97 28.93
CA PRO A 104 34.95 43.08 30.26
C PRO A 104 35.30 44.52 30.66
N PHE A 105 35.61 45.38 29.69
CA PHE A 105 36.06 46.76 29.92
C PHE A 105 35.01 47.82 29.57
N ALA A 106 33.79 47.42 29.20
CA ALA A 106 32.72 48.38 28.95
C ALA A 106 32.34 49.10 30.25
N SER A 107 32.30 50.43 30.20
CA SER A 107 31.97 51.29 31.34
C SER A 107 30.50 51.21 31.75
N ASP A 108 29.65 50.69 30.87
CA ASP A 108 28.20 50.63 31.07
C ASP A 108 27.79 49.33 31.79
N GLU A 109 27.69 49.41 33.11
CA GLU A 109 27.21 48.31 33.96
C GLU A 109 25.74 47.96 33.67
N GLN A 110 24.94 48.90 33.14
CA GLN A 110 23.53 48.68 32.85
C GLN A 110 23.36 47.68 31.71
N ILE A 111 24.20 47.76 30.66
CA ILE A 111 24.20 46.79 29.56
C ILE A 111 24.44 45.37 30.10
N GLY A 112 25.43 45.20 30.97
CA GLY A 112 25.74 43.90 31.57
C GLY A 112 24.59 43.35 32.43
N LYS A 113 23.93 44.22 33.21
CA LYS A 113 22.75 43.85 34.01
C LYS A 113 21.59 43.40 33.13
N ILE A 114 21.23 44.20 32.12
CA ILE A 114 20.14 43.90 31.17
C ILE A 114 20.41 42.60 30.45
N LEU A 115 21.64 42.40 29.97
CA LEU A 115 22.03 41.17 29.30
C LEU A 115 21.79 39.98 30.24
N ARG A 116 22.33 39.99 31.46
CA ARG A 116 22.17 38.85 32.39
C ARG A 116 20.72 38.61 32.82
N SER A 117 19.90 39.66 32.98
CA SER A 117 18.51 39.53 33.43
C SER A 117 17.51 39.23 32.31
N ARG A 118 17.93 39.21 31.04
CA ARG A 118 17.03 39.07 29.87
C ARG A 118 16.14 37.82 29.87
N TRP A 119 16.56 36.77 30.57
CA TRP A 119 15.82 35.51 30.70
C TRP A 119 14.97 35.40 31.97
N ALA A 120 15.11 36.34 32.92
CA ALA A 120 14.39 36.29 34.19
C ALA A 120 12.88 36.56 34.03
N GLU A 121 12.50 37.34 33.01
CA GLU A 121 11.13 37.83 32.82
C GLU A 121 10.40 37.20 31.63
N LYS A 122 11.07 36.36 30.82
CA LYS A 122 10.55 35.95 29.51
C LYS A 122 10.05 34.51 29.49
N GLU A 123 8.86 34.32 28.92
CA GLU A 123 8.35 33.00 28.49
C GLU A 123 9.23 32.44 27.34
N ARG A 124 9.18 31.11 27.12
CA ARG A 124 10.10 30.31 26.28
C ARG A 124 10.03 30.59 24.75
N GLY A 125 10.01 31.85 24.32
CA GLY A 125 10.11 32.27 22.92
C GLY A 125 11.53 32.65 22.51
N PRO A 126 11.81 32.77 21.20
CA PRO A 126 13.11 33.22 20.72
C PRO A 126 13.37 34.67 21.16
N LEU A 127 14.57 34.97 21.63
CA LEU A 127 15.03 36.31 21.98
C LEU A 127 16.06 36.78 20.97
N ARG A 128 15.77 37.88 20.28
CA ARG A 128 16.67 38.47 19.29
C ARG A 128 17.42 39.64 19.90
N ILE A 129 18.75 39.62 19.78
CA ILE A 129 19.65 40.67 20.25
C ILE A 129 20.28 41.34 19.03
N ASP A 130 19.99 42.62 18.86
CA ASP A 130 20.43 43.44 17.72
C ASP A 130 21.33 44.59 18.18
N PHE A 131 22.16 45.08 17.27
CA PHE A 131 22.90 46.33 17.48
C PHE A 131 21.96 47.53 17.38
N GLY A 132 21.93 48.40 18.39
CA GLY A 132 21.10 49.60 18.37
C GLY A 132 21.11 50.40 19.66
N ALA A 133 20.25 51.44 19.71
CA ALA A 133 20.01 52.16 20.95
C ALA A 133 19.36 51.23 21.97
N MET A 134 19.68 51.42 23.26
CA MET A 134 19.20 50.56 24.34
C MET A 134 17.66 50.58 24.40
N THR A 135 17.04 49.54 23.83
CA THR A 135 15.59 49.35 23.81
C THR A 135 15.29 47.87 24.05
N SER A 136 14.27 47.61 24.87
CA SER A 136 13.85 46.26 25.20
C SER A 136 12.37 46.13 24.86
N THR A 137 12.08 45.23 23.93
CA THR A 137 10.73 44.75 23.63
C THR A 137 10.62 43.30 24.10
N SER A 138 9.41 42.71 24.06
CA SER A 138 9.24 41.30 24.42
C SER A 138 10.20 40.38 23.65
N ASP A 139 10.44 40.66 22.37
CA ASP A 139 11.14 39.74 21.46
C ASP A 139 12.46 40.24 20.90
N VAL A 140 12.69 41.55 20.97
CA VAL A 140 13.90 42.19 20.45
C VAL A 140 14.54 43.04 21.54
N LEU A 141 15.82 42.78 21.79
CA LEU A 141 16.70 43.51 22.66
C LEU A 141 17.75 44.23 21.80
N GLN A 142 17.68 45.55 21.72
CA GLN A 142 18.69 46.34 21.02
C GLN A 142 19.70 46.90 22.01
N LEU A 143 20.98 46.66 21.78
CA LEU A 143 22.07 47.10 22.64
C LEU A 143 23.25 47.62 21.80
N PRO A 144 23.99 48.64 22.26
CA PRO A 144 25.12 49.20 21.52
C PRO A 144 26.39 48.34 21.73
N LEU A 145 26.31 47.05 21.40
CA LEU A 145 27.37 46.06 21.63
C LEU A 145 28.39 46.08 20.48
N PRO A 146 29.68 46.41 20.74
CA PRO A 146 30.70 46.44 19.68
C PRO A 146 30.90 45.09 18.99
N PHE A 147 30.71 43.97 19.68
CA PHE A 147 30.73 42.64 19.07
C PHE A 147 29.77 42.50 17.89
N LEU A 148 28.57 43.09 17.97
CA LEU A 148 27.56 43.00 16.90
C LEU A 148 27.87 43.90 15.69
N ASN A 149 28.67 44.96 15.90
CA ASN A 149 29.01 45.96 14.89
C ASN A 149 30.43 45.82 14.33
N ARG A 150 31.24 44.88 14.83
CA ARG A 150 32.64 44.70 14.38
C ARG A 150 32.78 44.08 12.99
N TYR A 151 31.71 43.53 12.44
CA TYR A 151 31.70 42.80 11.18
C TYR A 151 31.23 43.69 10.03
N ALA A 152 31.63 43.33 8.81
CA ALA A 152 31.17 44.03 7.60
C ALA A 152 29.66 43.86 7.35
N VAL A 153 29.06 42.78 7.88
CA VAL A 153 27.61 42.53 7.87
C VAL A 153 27.11 42.67 9.30
N PRO A 154 26.07 43.46 9.58
CA PRO A 154 25.50 43.59 10.92
C PRO A 154 25.14 42.21 11.48
N LEU A 155 25.45 41.94 12.76
CA LEU A 155 25.16 40.65 13.38
C LEU A 155 23.96 40.77 14.33
N SER A 156 23.07 39.78 14.29
CA SER A 156 21.94 39.57 15.19
C SER A 156 22.10 38.22 15.86
N VAL A 157 22.03 38.19 17.19
CA VAL A 157 22.13 36.94 17.96
C VAL A 157 20.73 36.54 18.39
N ILE A 158 20.31 35.33 18.06
CA ILE A 158 18.98 34.83 18.41
C ILE A 158 19.16 33.66 19.36
N GLU A 159 18.70 33.79 20.60
CA GLU A 159 18.65 32.68 21.54
C GLU A 159 17.28 32.00 21.46
N THR A 160 17.26 30.67 21.40
CA THR A 160 16.02 29.91 21.28
C THR A 160 16.09 28.58 22.03
N SER A 161 14.96 28.18 22.59
CA SER A 161 14.75 26.83 23.13
C SER A 161 14.09 25.89 22.11
N ASN A 162 13.76 26.37 20.90
CA ASN A 162 13.13 25.58 19.86
C ASN A 162 14.16 25.23 18.77
N PRO A 163 14.49 23.95 18.55
CA PRO A 163 15.46 23.56 17.53
C PRO A 163 15.01 23.94 16.10
N ALA A 164 13.70 24.11 15.85
CA ALA A 164 13.18 24.52 14.54
C ALA A 164 13.60 25.95 14.13
N ASP A 165 14.06 26.77 15.07
CA ASP A 165 14.56 28.12 14.77
C ASP A 165 15.98 28.07 14.20
N LEU A 166 16.73 26.97 14.41
CA LEU A 166 18.04 26.77 13.81
C LEU A 166 17.97 26.74 12.28
N ASP A 167 16.82 26.39 11.69
CA ASP A 167 16.65 26.35 10.24
C ASP A 167 16.67 27.73 9.58
N ASN A 168 16.44 28.80 10.37
CA ASN A 168 16.55 30.18 9.89
C ASN A 168 17.93 30.79 10.15
N ALA A 169 18.83 30.03 10.77
CA ALA A 169 20.15 30.51 11.12
C ALA A 169 21.04 30.63 9.89
N ASP A 170 21.79 31.72 9.83
CA ASP A 170 22.96 31.82 8.95
C ASP A 170 24.15 31.10 9.57
N ILE A 171 24.23 31.15 10.91
CA ILE A 171 25.16 30.40 11.72
C ILE A 171 24.35 29.72 12.82
N ALA A 172 24.12 28.41 12.65
CA ALA A 172 23.44 27.57 13.62
C ALA A 172 24.44 27.13 14.70
N VAL A 173 24.20 27.50 15.96
CA VAL A 173 25.00 27.07 17.10
C VAL A 173 24.14 26.20 18.01
N VAL A 174 24.64 25.01 18.30
CA VAL A 174 23.98 24.02 19.15
C VAL A 174 24.81 23.82 20.40
N VAL A 175 24.31 24.29 21.55
CA VAL A 175 24.93 24.12 22.85
C VAL A 175 24.38 22.85 23.50
N THR A 176 25.25 21.89 23.80
CA THR A 176 24.85 20.58 24.33
C THR A 176 25.90 20.04 25.28
N SER A 177 25.48 19.18 26.21
CA SER A 177 26.41 18.34 26.96
C SER A 177 26.94 17.20 26.09
N VAL A 178 28.01 16.53 26.53
CA VAL A 178 28.54 15.34 25.84
C VAL A 178 27.54 14.19 25.85
N ASP A 179 26.78 14.06 26.93
CA ASP A 179 25.86 12.96 27.14
C ASP A 179 24.64 13.03 26.20
N GLU A 180 24.18 14.25 25.90
CA GLU A 180 23.02 14.51 25.04
C GLU A 180 23.35 14.49 23.54
N LEU A 181 24.63 14.53 23.18
CA LEU A 181 25.11 14.63 21.80
C LEU A 181 24.57 13.52 20.88
N SER A 182 24.34 12.33 21.45
CA SER A 182 23.80 11.16 20.75
C SER A 182 22.29 11.22 20.50
N SER A 183 21.57 12.03 21.29
CA SER A 183 20.11 12.17 21.22
C SER A 183 19.64 13.31 20.31
N LEU A 184 20.55 14.21 19.93
CA LEU A 184 20.23 15.38 19.13
C LEU A 184 20.03 15.04 17.65
N SER A 185 18.78 15.10 17.21
CA SER A 185 18.37 14.96 15.80
C SER A 185 18.39 16.32 15.08
N ILE A 186 19.56 16.96 14.99
CA ILE A 186 19.73 18.22 14.26
C ILE A 186 20.34 17.92 12.90
N ASN A 187 19.54 18.08 11.84
CA ASN A 187 19.91 17.74 10.48
C ASN A 187 20.43 18.97 9.70
N ARG A 188 21.40 19.69 10.30
CA ARG A 188 22.10 20.81 9.64
C ARG A 188 23.58 20.50 9.51
N PRO A 189 24.12 20.31 8.29
CA PRO A 189 25.53 19.95 8.08
C PRO A 189 26.49 21.10 8.43
N ASP A 190 26.00 22.33 8.46
CA ASP A 190 26.74 23.55 8.78
C ASP A 190 26.59 24.01 10.24
N ALA A 191 25.87 23.24 11.07
CA ALA A 191 25.72 23.55 12.49
C ALA A 191 27.04 23.42 13.25
N LEU A 192 27.30 24.39 14.11
CA LEU A 192 28.42 24.43 15.03
C LEU A 192 27.99 23.87 16.38
N PHE A 193 28.48 22.69 16.73
CA PHE A 193 28.17 22.05 18.01
C PHE A 193 29.15 22.54 19.07
N VAL A 194 28.63 23.30 20.04
CA VAL A 194 29.34 23.77 21.22
C VAL A 194 29.08 22.78 22.34
N VAL A 195 30.11 22.02 22.70
CA VAL A 195 30.07 21.04 23.77
C VAL A 195 30.43 21.72 25.07
N ASP A 196 29.47 21.77 25.99
CA ASP A 196 29.64 22.35 27.33
C ASP A 196 30.55 21.46 28.18
N MET A 197 31.74 21.98 28.51
CA MET A 197 32.72 21.31 29.38
C MET A 197 32.33 21.37 30.86
N ASP A 198 31.40 22.23 31.27
CA ASP A 198 30.98 22.37 32.67
C ASP A 198 29.98 21.29 33.09
N ALA A 199 29.19 20.80 32.14
CA ALA A 199 28.11 19.85 32.38
C ALA A 199 28.56 18.38 32.48
N SER A 200 29.76 18.05 32.01
CA SER A 200 30.22 16.67 31.87
C SER A 200 31.67 16.52 32.38
N ASP A 201 31.98 15.44 33.11
CA ASP A 201 33.37 15.07 33.49
C ASP A 201 34.09 14.48 32.26
N VAL A 202 34.29 15.31 31.23
CA VAL A 202 34.83 14.89 29.92
C VAL A 202 36.33 14.71 30.01
N ARG A 203 36.78 13.58 30.56
CA ARG A 203 38.20 13.21 30.51
C ARG A 203 38.64 12.75 29.12
N HIS A 204 37.70 12.39 28.25
CA HIS A 204 37.98 11.92 26.89
C HIS A 204 37.00 12.52 25.87
N PRO A 205 37.50 13.13 24.76
CA PRO A 205 36.62 13.59 23.69
C PRO A 205 35.86 12.38 23.12
N PRO A 206 34.54 12.49 22.86
CA PRO A 206 33.79 11.41 22.25
C PRO A 206 34.47 11.03 20.93
N LYS A 207 34.85 9.76 20.81
CA LYS A 207 35.37 9.22 19.54
C LYS A 207 34.24 9.38 18.53
N SER A 208 34.40 10.32 17.59
CA SER A 208 33.44 10.61 16.53
C SER A 208 33.09 9.34 15.75
N ARG A 209 32.02 8.65 16.15
CA ARG A 209 31.38 7.59 15.37
C ARG A 209 30.47 8.27 14.36
N SER A 210 31.05 8.93 13.37
CA SER A 210 30.28 9.51 12.27
C SER A 210 29.92 8.41 11.28
N ASN A 211 28.80 7.72 11.54
CA ASN A 211 28.12 6.92 10.51
C ASN A 211 27.29 7.79 9.56
N GLU A 212 27.11 9.08 9.89
CA GLU A 212 26.44 10.05 9.05
C GLU A 212 27.48 10.83 8.25
N GLY A 213 27.35 10.85 6.92
CA GLY A 213 28.36 11.31 5.96
C GLY A 213 28.77 12.78 6.01
N PHE A 214 28.47 13.52 7.09
CA PHE A 214 28.85 14.92 7.28
C PHE A 214 29.79 15.07 8.48
N ALA A 215 30.92 15.74 8.25
CA ALA A 215 31.86 16.10 9.32
C ALA A 215 31.26 17.22 10.19
N ARG A 216 30.53 16.83 11.24
CA ARG A 216 30.02 17.76 12.27
C ARG A 216 31.19 18.50 12.91
N GLN A 217 31.04 19.81 13.10
CA GLN A 217 32.08 20.65 13.72
C GLN A 217 31.81 20.79 15.21
N TYR A 218 32.72 20.27 16.02
CA TYR A 218 32.64 20.34 17.48
C TYR A 218 33.64 21.36 18.03
N ILE A 219 33.17 22.22 18.93
CA ILE A 219 34.02 23.10 19.74
C ILE A 219 33.68 22.87 21.20
N PHE A 220 34.70 22.54 21.99
CA PHE A 220 34.55 22.38 23.44
C PHE A 220 34.75 23.74 24.10
N VAL A 221 33.76 24.19 24.85
CA VAL A 221 33.73 25.50 25.53
C VAL A 221 33.22 25.29 26.95
N SER A 222 33.73 26.05 27.92
CA SER A 222 33.14 26.17 29.25
C SER A 222 32.45 27.54 29.36
N PRO A 223 31.14 27.64 29.04
CA PRO A 223 30.44 28.91 29.05
C PRO A 223 30.38 29.53 30.44
N THR A 224 30.28 28.71 31.49
CA THR A 224 30.14 29.17 32.87
C THR A 224 31.46 29.74 33.38
N GLU A 225 32.59 29.09 33.10
CA GLU A 225 33.91 29.63 33.45
C GLU A 225 34.18 30.95 32.73
N ALA A 226 33.84 31.05 31.45
CA ALA A 226 34.00 32.29 30.67
C ALA A 226 33.17 33.45 31.25
N SER A 227 31.89 33.21 31.56
CA SER A 227 30.99 34.21 32.16
C SER A 227 31.44 34.63 33.57
N ASN A 228 31.92 33.68 34.37
CA ASN A 228 32.45 33.96 35.70
C ASN A 228 33.75 34.77 35.65
N ALA A 229 34.64 34.47 34.69
CA ALA A 229 35.85 35.24 34.45
C ALA A 229 35.55 36.71 34.16
N ILE A 230 34.59 36.99 33.27
CA ILE A 230 34.16 38.35 32.94
C ILE A 230 33.57 39.03 34.17
N SER A 231 32.77 38.31 34.96
CA SER A 231 32.15 38.85 36.17
C SER A 231 33.19 39.20 37.26
N SER A 232 34.21 38.37 37.47
CA SER A 232 35.30 38.64 38.43
C SER A 232 36.06 39.91 38.05
N LEU A 233 36.39 40.07 36.76
CA LEU A 233 37.08 41.26 36.26
C LEU A 233 36.23 42.53 36.42
N LYS A 234 34.92 42.46 36.16
CA LYS A 234 34.02 43.61 36.33
C LYS A 234 33.83 44.02 37.79
N GLN A 235 33.84 43.08 38.71
CA GLN A 235 33.74 43.38 40.14
C GLN A 235 34.99 44.11 40.65
N HIS A 236 36.17 43.77 40.12
CA HIS A 236 37.45 44.27 40.60
C HIS A 236 38.38 44.69 39.44
N PRO A 237 38.03 45.73 38.64
CA PRO A 237 38.75 46.08 37.41
C PRO A 237 40.19 46.52 37.66
N ASP A 238 40.47 47.13 38.82
CA ASP A 238 41.80 47.61 39.19
C ASP A 238 42.67 46.53 39.87
N SER A 239 42.11 45.35 40.14
CA SER A 239 42.82 44.28 40.84
C SER A 239 43.68 43.47 39.86
N PRO A 240 45.01 43.43 40.02
CA PRO A 240 45.86 42.61 39.17
C PRO A 240 45.53 41.11 39.28
N ALA A 241 45.04 40.68 40.45
CA ALA A 241 44.60 39.29 40.64
C ALA A 241 43.35 38.95 39.81
N ALA A 242 42.39 39.87 39.70
CA ALA A 242 41.19 39.68 38.88
C ALA A 242 41.52 39.64 37.38
N VAL A 243 42.50 40.44 36.93
CA VAL A 243 43.01 40.38 35.54
C VAL A 243 43.67 39.03 35.25
N GLN A 244 44.50 38.52 36.17
CA GLN A 244 45.14 37.21 36.02
C GLN A 244 44.11 36.08 36.01
N GLU A 245 43.13 36.12 36.92
CA GLU A 245 42.04 35.15 36.97
C GLU A 245 41.22 35.18 35.68
N PHE A 246 40.88 36.37 35.18
CA PHE A 246 40.19 36.54 33.91
C PHE A 246 40.97 35.91 32.75
N GLN A 247 42.27 36.23 32.62
CA GLN A 247 43.09 35.66 31.57
C GLN A 247 43.17 34.14 31.66
N ALA A 248 43.41 33.59 32.86
CA ALA A 248 43.52 32.15 33.07
C ALA A 248 42.20 31.43 32.74
N LYS A 249 41.09 31.88 33.32
CA LYS A 249 39.77 31.25 33.17
C LYS A 249 39.15 31.48 31.79
N PHE A 250 39.26 32.69 31.23
CA PHE A 250 38.72 32.98 29.90
C PHE A 250 39.50 32.25 28.80
N ILE A 251 40.83 32.12 28.91
CA ILE A 251 41.62 31.28 27.99
C ILE A 251 41.29 29.79 28.21
N GLY A 252 41.20 29.34 29.46
CA GLY A 252 40.84 27.98 29.84
C GLY A 252 39.49 27.53 29.29
N SER A 253 38.52 28.45 29.28
CA SER A 253 37.16 28.22 28.77
C SER A 253 37.08 27.96 27.26
N ARG A 254 38.15 28.24 26.50
CA ARG A 254 38.22 28.16 25.04
C ARG A 254 37.20 29.02 24.27
N MET A 255 36.61 30.03 24.91
CA MET A 255 35.72 31.00 24.24
C MET A 255 36.39 31.66 23.01
N SER A 256 37.70 31.91 23.07
CA SER A 256 38.48 32.46 21.95
C SER A 256 38.52 31.54 20.71
N ALA A 257 38.40 30.23 20.88
CA ALA A 257 38.32 29.29 19.76
C ALA A 257 36.94 29.35 19.09
N PHE A 258 35.87 29.47 19.90
CA PHE A 258 34.51 29.67 19.41
C PHE A 258 34.38 30.99 18.64
N THR A 259 34.83 32.11 19.23
CA THR A 259 34.78 33.42 18.55
C THR A 259 35.59 33.43 17.28
N ARG A 260 36.81 32.86 17.28
CA ARG A 260 37.62 32.73 16.05
C ARG A 260 36.92 31.91 14.97
N ARG A 261 36.15 30.88 15.35
CA ARG A 261 35.38 30.08 14.38
C ARG A 261 34.26 30.91 13.78
N VAL A 262 33.49 31.60 14.61
CA VAL A 262 32.43 32.52 14.17
C VAL A 262 33.01 33.61 13.28
N ASP A 263 34.16 34.18 13.65
CA ASP A 263 34.89 35.18 12.86
C ASP A 263 35.34 34.62 11.52
N GLY A 264 35.86 33.39 11.48
CA GLY A 264 36.23 32.74 10.22
C GLY A 264 35.02 32.51 9.31
N ILE A 265 33.87 32.14 9.88
CA ILE A 265 32.62 31.99 9.13
C ILE A 265 32.17 33.36 8.60
N LEU A 266 32.09 34.38 9.46
CA LEU A 266 31.65 35.73 9.07
C LEU A 266 32.62 36.42 8.11
N ALA A 267 33.92 36.24 8.26
CA ALA A 267 34.94 36.77 7.35
C ALA A 267 34.91 36.08 5.98
N SER A 268 34.46 34.82 5.93
CA SER A 268 34.22 34.12 4.65
C SER A 268 32.99 34.63 3.90
N LEU A 269 32.19 35.50 4.51
CA LEU A 269 31.00 36.10 3.90
C LEU A 269 31.34 37.49 3.36
N PRO A 270 31.63 37.63 2.05
CA PRO A 270 32.10 38.89 1.50
C PRO A 270 31.06 40.01 1.60
N ASN A 271 29.77 39.68 1.43
CA ASN A 271 28.64 40.61 1.43
C ASN A 271 27.37 39.92 2.00
N ASN A 272 26.39 40.72 2.45
CA ASN A 272 25.09 40.26 2.93
C ASN A 272 24.31 39.43 1.87
N LEU A 273 24.37 39.84 0.60
CA LEU A 273 23.73 39.10 -0.49
C LEU A 273 24.28 37.67 -0.62
N ALA A 274 25.58 37.47 -0.41
CA ALA A 274 26.19 36.15 -0.46
C ALA A 274 25.74 35.27 0.72
N LEU A 275 25.49 35.88 1.88
CA LEU A 275 24.94 35.18 3.04
C LEU A 275 23.49 34.74 2.78
N GLN A 276 22.65 35.66 2.29
CA GLN A 276 21.28 35.34 1.89
C GLN A 276 21.23 34.19 0.89
N GLU A 277 22.05 34.28 -0.16
CA GLU A 277 22.15 33.24 -1.17
C GLU A 277 22.58 31.90 -0.57
N ARG A 278 23.63 31.89 0.27
CA ARG A 278 24.12 30.66 0.92
C ARG A 278 23.04 30.01 1.79
N THR A 279 22.29 30.80 2.57
CA THR A 279 21.21 30.29 3.41
C THR A 279 20.07 29.72 2.58
N MET A 280 19.66 30.40 1.50
CA MET A 280 18.64 29.88 0.58
C MET A 280 19.07 28.58 -0.11
N VAL A 281 20.33 28.50 -0.55
CA VAL A 281 20.93 27.29 -1.14
C VAL A 281 20.94 26.15 -0.14
N ALA A 282 21.37 26.39 1.11
CA ALA A 282 21.40 25.38 2.16
C ALA A 282 20.00 24.87 2.53
N GLN A 283 19.02 25.77 2.65
CA GLN A 283 17.63 25.40 2.93
C GLN A 283 17.00 24.62 1.77
N THR A 284 17.28 25.03 0.53
CA THR A 284 16.85 24.31 -0.68
C THR A 284 17.46 22.90 -0.69
N GLU A 285 18.75 22.77 -0.42
CA GLU A 285 19.45 21.49 -0.35
C GLU A 285 18.86 20.57 0.72
N GLY A 286 18.65 21.10 1.94
CA GLY A 286 18.01 20.36 3.03
C GLY A 286 16.60 19.89 2.67
N ALA A 287 15.78 20.77 2.08
CA ALA A 287 14.43 20.43 1.65
C ALA A 287 14.44 19.33 0.57
N LEU A 288 15.31 19.43 -0.43
CA LEU A 288 15.43 18.43 -1.50
C LEU A 288 15.97 17.09 -0.97
N ALA A 289 16.87 17.10 0.01
CA ALA A 289 17.35 15.89 0.67
C ALA A 289 16.23 15.19 1.44
N VAL A 290 15.44 15.93 2.23
CA VAL A 290 14.29 15.35 2.94
C VAL A 290 13.23 14.83 1.98
N CYS A 291 12.96 15.55 0.89
CA CYS A 291 12.06 15.06 -0.17
C CYS A 291 12.58 13.78 -0.82
N GLN A 292 13.90 13.65 -1.05
CA GLN A 292 14.49 12.43 -1.57
C GLN A 292 14.22 11.25 -0.63
N THR A 293 14.56 11.39 0.65
CA THR A 293 14.34 10.33 1.64
C THR A 293 12.88 9.93 1.71
N ALA A 294 11.96 10.90 1.72
CA ALA A 294 10.52 10.63 1.73
C ALA A 294 10.04 9.90 0.45
N LEU A 295 10.59 10.22 -0.72
CA LEU A 295 10.29 9.49 -1.96
C LEU A 295 10.85 8.06 -1.94
N GLU A 296 12.07 7.86 -1.44
CA GLU A 296 12.70 6.55 -1.29
C GLU A 296 11.91 5.66 -0.31
N GLU A 297 11.48 6.22 0.82
CA GLU A 297 10.58 5.55 1.78
C GLU A 297 9.26 5.17 1.10
N ALA A 298 8.63 6.08 0.35
CA ALA A 298 7.40 5.81 -0.37
C ALA A 298 7.55 4.70 -1.43
N TRP A 299 8.69 4.64 -2.14
CA TRP A 299 9.01 3.55 -3.06
C TRP A 299 9.17 2.22 -2.32
N ALA A 300 9.87 2.19 -1.19
CA ALA A 300 10.07 0.98 -0.40
C ALA A 300 8.74 0.42 0.14
N GLU A 301 7.85 1.31 0.62
CA GLU A 301 6.50 0.94 1.02
C GLU A 301 5.68 0.38 -0.15
N LEU A 302 5.72 1.03 -1.32
CA LEU A 302 5.00 0.60 -2.52
C LEU A 302 5.46 -0.77 -3.02
N ASN A 303 6.78 -1.02 -3.04
CA ASN A 303 7.37 -2.30 -3.40
C ASN A 303 6.95 -3.42 -2.44
N THR A 304 6.86 -3.12 -1.14
CA THR A 304 6.43 -4.07 -0.11
C THR A 304 4.98 -4.51 -0.36
N ILE A 305 4.10 -3.57 -0.67
CA ILE A 305 2.68 -3.84 -0.97
C ILE A 305 2.55 -4.56 -2.32
N SER A 306 3.29 -4.12 -3.35
CA SER A 306 3.30 -4.77 -4.67
C SER A 306 3.69 -6.24 -4.58
N ARG A 307 4.73 -6.56 -3.80
CA ARG A 307 5.11 -7.96 -3.52
C ARG A 307 3.99 -8.73 -2.83
N ALA A 308 3.36 -8.16 -1.80
CA ALA A 308 2.29 -8.83 -1.08
C ALA A 308 1.02 -9.07 -1.95
N VAL A 309 0.71 -8.14 -2.85
CA VAL A 309 -0.35 -8.31 -3.87
C VAL A 309 0.02 -9.42 -4.85
N GLY A 310 1.28 -9.47 -5.30
CA GLY A 310 1.79 -10.54 -6.15
C GLY A 310 1.72 -11.92 -5.49
N GLU A 311 2.11 -12.01 -4.21
CA GLU A 311 2.01 -13.23 -3.41
C GLU A 311 0.56 -13.70 -3.25
N LEU A 312 -0.37 -12.80 -2.93
CA LEU A 312 -1.81 -13.12 -2.83
C LEU A 312 -2.39 -13.57 -4.19
N SER A 313 -2.01 -12.90 -5.28
CA SER A 313 -2.42 -13.29 -6.63
C SER A 313 -1.90 -14.67 -7.02
N ALA A 314 -0.62 -14.95 -6.74
CA ALA A 314 -0.01 -16.27 -7.00
C ALA A 314 -0.65 -17.37 -6.14
N ALA A 315 -0.94 -17.09 -4.87
CA ALA A 315 -1.65 -18.01 -3.98
C ALA A 315 -3.08 -18.29 -4.48
N THR A 316 -3.79 -17.27 -4.95
CA THR A 316 -5.13 -17.39 -5.53
C THR A 316 -5.14 -18.29 -6.76
N GLU A 317 -4.17 -18.12 -7.66
CA GLU A 317 -4.07 -18.94 -8.88
C GLU A 317 -3.63 -20.38 -8.58
N LYS A 318 -2.69 -20.55 -7.64
CA LYS A 318 -2.29 -21.88 -7.17
C LYS A 318 -3.47 -22.65 -6.56
N GLU A 319 -4.30 -21.99 -5.76
CA GLU A 319 -5.50 -22.60 -5.19
C GLU A 319 -6.55 -22.94 -6.26
N TYR A 320 -6.70 -22.10 -7.29
CA TYR A 320 -7.56 -22.37 -8.43
C TYR A 320 -7.16 -23.67 -9.15
N GLU A 321 -5.87 -23.81 -9.51
CA GLU A 321 -5.34 -25.01 -10.16
C GLU A 321 -5.44 -26.25 -9.26
N ARG A 322 -5.13 -26.08 -7.97
CA ARG A 322 -5.17 -27.17 -6.98
C ARG A 322 -6.57 -27.75 -6.81
N ILE A 323 -7.60 -26.90 -6.76
CA ILE A 323 -8.98 -27.34 -6.54
C ILE A 323 -9.54 -28.06 -7.78
N ASP A 324 -9.26 -27.56 -8.99
CA ASP A 324 -9.69 -28.22 -10.24
C ASP A 324 -9.12 -29.66 -10.32
N GLY A 325 -7.85 -29.82 -9.96
CA GLY A 325 -7.18 -31.13 -9.88
C GLY A 325 -7.69 -32.02 -8.75
N GLU A 326 -8.04 -31.47 -7.57
CA GLU A 326 -8.55 -32.27 -6.45
C GLU A 326 -9.98 -32.79 -6.68
N VAL A 327 -10.87 -31.98 -7.28
CA VAL A 327 -12.28 -32.36 -7.47
C VAL A 327 -12.45 -33.31 -8.66
N PHE A 328 -11.71 -33.10 -9.75
CA PHE A 328 -11.82 -33.94 -10.95
C PHE A 328 -10.70 -35.00 -11.08
N GLY A 329 -9.72 -34.99 -10.16
CA GLY A 329 -8.51 -35.79 -10.22
C GLY A 329 -7.46 -35.20 -11.16
N ASP A 330 -6.19 -35.54 -10.94
CA ASP A 330 -5.11 -35.20 -11.88
C ASP A 330 -5.47 -35.73 -13.28
N ARG A 331 -5.64 -34.82 -14.24
CA ARG A 331 -6.04 -35.11 -15.63
C ARG A 331 -7.48 -35.61 -15.83
N GLY A 332 -8.41 -35.32 -14.91
CA GLY A 332 -9.85 -35.32 -15.18
C GLY A 332 -10.52 -36.69 -15.39
N GLN A 333 -9.92 -37.78 -14.89
CA GLN A 333 -10.40 -39.16 -15.14
C GLN A 333 -10.65 -40.05 -13.90
N HIS A 334 -10.43 -39.55 -12.69
CA HIS A 334 -10.66 -40.26 -11.42
C HIS A 334 -12.13 -40.56 -11.05
N ALA A 335 -12.70 -39.65 -10.26
CA ALA A 335 -13.84 -39.95 -9.42
C ALA A 335 -15.20 -39.81 -10.14
N VAL A 336 -15.39 -38.76 -10.94
CA VAL A 336 -16.66 -38.50 -11.63
C VAL A 336 -16.94 -39.58 -12.67
N ASP A 337 -15.94 -39.91 -13.49
CA ASP A 337 -16.07 -40.94 -14.52
C ASP A 337 -16.28 -42.33 -13.89
N GLN A 338 -15.59 -42.63 -12.78
CA GLN A 338 -15.78 -43.87 -12.04
C GLN A 338 -17.17 -43.96 -11.39
N ALA A 339 -17.66 -42.87 -10.79
CA ALA A 339 -19.01 -42.83 -10.22
C ALA A 339 -20.09 -42.97 -11.30
N ILE A 340 -19.93 -42.29 -12.45
CA ILE A 340 -20.81 -42.43 -13.61
C ILE A 340 -20.78 -43.87 -14.13
N TYR A 341 -19.59 -44.46 -14.26
CA TYR A 341 -19.42 -45.84 -14.70
C TYR A 341 -20.10 -46.83 -13.74
N ASN A 342 -19.86 -46.69 -12.44
CA ASN A 342 -20.46 -47.54 -11.40
C ASN A 342 -21.99 -47.41 -11.37
N ALA A 343 -22.51 -46.19 -11.49
CA ALA A 343 -23.94 -45.94 -11.58
C ALA A 343 -24.55 -46.60 -12.83
N THR A 344 -23.84 -46.50 -13.96
CA THR A 344 -24.22 -47.12 -15.23
C THR A 344 -24.23 -48.64 -15.12
N GLN A 345 -23.17 -49.28 -14.62
CA GLN A 345 -23.13 -50.74 -14.47
C GLN A 345 -24.19 -51.24 -13.49
N THR A 346 -24.36 -50.57 -12.35
CA THR A 346 -25.34 -50.99 -11.34
C THR A 346 -26.78 -50.85 -11.86
N MET A 347 -27.10 -49.75 -12.56
CA MET A 347 -28.41 -49.56 -13.16
C MET A 347 -28.66 -50.57 -14.28
N LYS A 348 -27.65 -50.86 -15.10
CA LYS A 348 -27.73 -51.87 -16.16
C LYS A 348 -28.07 -53.24 -15.58
N LEU A 349 -27.33 -53.69 -14.56
CA LEU A 349 -27.58 -54.95 -13.87
C LEU A 349 -29.00 -55.01 -13.29
N LYS A 350 -29.48 -53.95 -12.63
CA LYS A 350 -30.85 -53.92 -12.10
C LYS A 350 -31.93 -53.92 -13.17
N MET A 351 -31.68 -53.23 -14.28
CA MET A 351 -32.58 -53.22 -15.44
C MET A 351 -32.60 -54.55 -16.19
N GLU A 352 -31.50 -55.30 -16.19
CA GLU A 352 -31.40 -56.65 -16.78
C GLU A 352 -32.00 -57.74 -15.88
N LEU A 353 -31.81 -57.63 -14.56
CA LEU A 353 -32.41 -58.54 -13.58
C LEU A 353 -33.94 -58.42 -13.53
N SER A 354 -34.48 -57.27 -13.94
CA SER A 354 -35.91 -57.08 -14.07
C SER A 354 -36.47 -57.77 -15.30
N LYS A 355 -36.90 -59.03 -15.13
CA LYS A 355 -37.58 -59.79 -16.20
C LYS A 355 -38.96 -59.19 -16.48
N TRP A 356 -39.27 -58.96 -17.77
CA TRP A 356 -40.54 -58.42 -18.26
C TRP A 356 -41.80 -58.98 -17.54
N PRO A 357 -41.96 -60.30 -17.32
CA PRO A 357 -43.18 -60.84 -16.72
C PRO A 357 -43.43 -60.35 -15.29
N ARG A 358 -42.36 -60.13 -14.51
CA ARG A 358 -42.47 -59.64 -13.13
C ARG A 358 -42.76 -58.14 -13.06
N MET A 359 -42.27 -57.37 -14.03
CA MET A 359 -42.59 -55.93 -14.09
C MET A 359 -43.94 -55.65 -14.73
N ALA A 360 -44.40 -56.52 -15.64
CA ALA A 360 -45.72 -56.41 -16.24
C ALA A 360 -46.86 -56.59 -15.22
N SER A 361 -46.66 -57.38 -14.16
CA SER A 361 -47.63 -57.50 -13.06
C SER A 361 -47.64 -56.29 -12.11
N SER A 362 -46.59 -55.46 -12.14
CA SER A 362 -46.40 -54.31 -11.22
C SER A 362 -46.14 -53.00 -11.99
N VAL A 363 -46.85 -52.79 -13.11
CA VAL A 363 -46.63 -51.60 -13.97
C VAL A 363 -46.87 -50.29 -13.23
N ASP A 364 -47.81 -50.26 -12.28
CA ASP A 364 -48.12 -49.06 -11.49
C ASP A 364 -47.04 -48.73 -10.44
N GLU A 365 -46.26 -49.73 -10.02
CA GLU A 365 -45.12 -49.54 -9.11
C GLU A 365 -43.84 -49.14 -9.86
N LEU A 366 -43.83 -49.26 -11.19
CA LEU A 366 -42.65 -49.02 -12.02
C LEU A 366 -42.03 -47.62 -11.86
N PRO A 367 -42.80 -46.51 -11.82
CA PRO A 367 -42.25 -45.18 -11.60
C PRO A 367 -41.60 -45.06 -10.23
N THR A 368 -42.24 -45.60 -9.18
CA THR A 368 -41.72 -45.58 -7.80
C THR A 368 -40.48 -46.46 -7.67
N TYR A 369 -40.47 -47.64 -8.28
CA TYR A 369 -39.33 -48.54 -8.30
C TYR A 369 -38.14 -47.92 -9.05
N LEU A 370 -38.36 -47.33 -10.22
CA LEU A 370 -37.31 -46.63 -10.95
C LEU A 370 -36.84 -45.40 -10.19
N ALA A 371 -37.73 -44.61 -9.60
CA ALA A 371 -37.36 -43.45 -8.81
C ALA A 371 -36.50 -43.80 -7.59
N THR A 372 -36.91 -44.82 -6.83
CA THR A 372 -36.12 -45.32 -5.69
C THR A 372 -34.80 -45.93 -6.13
N THR A 373 -34.79 -46.63 -7.26
CA THR A 373 -33.58 -47.25 -7.81
C THR A 373 -32.60 -46.22 -8.33
N VAL A 374 -33.06 -45.23 -9.12
CA VAL A 374 -32.27 -44.11 -9.60
C VAL A 374 -31.73 -43.35 -8.40
N ARG A 375 -32.56 -42.89 -7.45
CA ARG A 375 -32.07 -42.16 -6.25
C ARG A 375 -31.01 -42.92 -5.46
N ARG A 376 -31.08 -44.26 -5.40
CA ARG A 376 -30.11 -45.09 -4.68
C ARG A 376 -28.80 -45.31 -5.45
N ILE A 377 -28.87 -45.34 -6.78
CA ILE A 377 -27.71 -45.62 -7.65
C ILE A 377 -27.06 -44.32 -8.14
N TRP A 378 -27.82 -43.23 -8.20
CA TRP A 378 -27.43 -41.96 -8.77
C TRP A 378 -26.35 -41.30 -7.93
N CYS A 379 -25.10 -41.59 -8.28
CA CYS A 379 -23.92 -40.84 -7.86
C CYS A 379 -23.86 -40.52 -6.35
N VAL A 380 -24.40 -41.37 -5.46
CA VAL A 380 -24.50 -41.08 -4.01
C VAL A 380 -23.13 -40.87 -3.38
N GLU A 381 -22.13 -41.63 -3.81
CA GLU A 381 -20.74 -41.45 -3.37
C GLU A 381 -20.17 -40.13 -3.88
N LEU A 382 -20.38 -39.81 -5.15
CA LEU A 382 -19.98 -38.53 -5.74
C LEU A 382 -20.68 -37.34 -5.07
N GLU A 383 -21.95 -37.46 -4.70
CA GLU A 383 -22.67 -36.40 -3.98
C GLU A 383 -22.02 -36.15 -2.60
N LYS A 384 -21.67 -37.19 -1.86
CA LYS A 384 -20.95 -37.06 -0.59
C LYS A 384 -19.59 -36.41 -0.78
N ASP A 385 -18.85 -36.80 -1.81
CA ASP A 385 -17.56 -36.20 -2.14
C ASP A 385 -17.71 -34.73 -2.52
N LEU A 386 -18.72 -34.37 -3.33
CA LEU A 386 -19.02 -32.98 -3.70
C LEU A 386 -19.46 -32.13 -2.51
N ILE A 387 -20.22 -32.70 -1.56
CA ILE A 387 -20.57 -32.02 -0.31
C ILE A 387 -19.29 -31.77 0.52
N PHE A 388 -18.43 -32.77 0.63
CA PHE A 388 -17.13 -32.63 1.30
C PHE A 388 -16.28 -31.53 0.66
N HIS A 389 -16.16 -31.53 -0.68
CA HIS A 389 -15.44 -30.49 -1.42
C HIS A 389 -16.09 -29.11 -1.27
N SER A 390 -17.42 -29.02 -1.18
CA SER A 390 -18.12 -27.75 -0.92
C SER A 390 -17.74 -27.17 0.44
N GLY A 391 -17.65 -28.00 1.49
CA GLY A 391 -17.17 -27.56 2.81
C GLY A 391 -15.70 -27.11 2.78
N ARG A 392 -14.84 -27.79 2.01
CA ARG A 392 -13.45 -27.38 1.82
C ARG A 392 -13.33 -26.06 1.06
N LEU A 393 -14.19 -25.83 0.05
CA LEU A 393 -14.28 -24.56 -0.66
C LEU A 393 -14.67 -23.41 0.27
N GLU A 394 -15.63 -23.63 1.19
CA GLU A 394 -16.01 -22.64 2.21
C GLU A 394 -14.80 -22.28 3.10
N GLN A 395 -14.00 -23.27 3.50
CA GLN A 395 -12.77 -23.02 4.29
C GLN A 395 -11.74 -22.20 3.51
N ILE A 396 -11.52 -22.53 2.23
CA ILE A 396 -10.58 -21.79 1.36
C ILE A 396 -11.06 -20.35 1.16
N GLN A 397 -12.36 -20.17 0.88
CA GLN A 397 -13.01 -18.87 0.76
C GLN A 397 -12.76 -18.02 2.01
N ALA A 398 -13.03 -18.57 3.19
CA ALA A 398 -12.83 -17.86 4.45
C ALA A 398 -11.35 -17.46 4.65
N SER A 399 -10.42 -18.37 4.41
CA SER A 399 -8.98 -18.13 4.52
C SER A 399 -8.51 -17.02 3.58
N MET A 400 -8.85 -17.12 2.29
CA MET A 400 -8.46 -16.13 1.27
C MET A 400 -9.09 -14.76 1.52
N THR A 401 -10.35 -14.74 1.96
CA THR A 401 -11.03 -13.50 2.36
C THR A 401 -10.31 -12.84 3.54
N ALA A 402 -9.93 -13.62 4.56
CA ALA A 402 -9.18 -13.11 5.70
C ALA A 402 -7.82 -12.53 5.30
N GLN A 403 -7.06 -13.24 4.46
CA GLN A 403 -5.76 -12.77 3.95
C GLN A 403 -5.90 -11.48 3.13
N THR A 404 -6.92 -11.42 2.27
CA THR A 404 -7.23 -10.24 1.47
C THR A 404 -7.57 -9.04 2.35
N MET A 405 -8.47 -9.21 3.32
CA MET A 405 -8.87 -8.14 4.24
C MET A 405 -7.69 -7.70 5.13
N ALA A 406 -6.82 -8.63 5.53
CA ALA A 406 -5.60 -8.29 6.27
C ALA A 406 -4.64 -7.44 5.43
N LEU A 407 -4.41 -7.81 4.16
CA LEU A 407 -3.58 -7.04 3.23
C LEU A 407 -4.13 -5.62 3.00
N VAL A 408 -5.45 -5.51 2.77
CA VAL A 408 -6.12 -4.20 2.58
C VAL A 408 -6.02 -3.35 3.85
N LYS A 409 -6.13 -3.94 5.04
CA LYS A 409 -5.96 -3.22 6.32
C LYS A 409 -4.51 -2.80 6.59
N GLN A 410 -3.55 -3.65 6.25
CA GLN A 410 -2.11 -3.38 6.45
C GLN A 410 -1.60 -2.27 5.53
N THR A 411 -2.30 -2.01 4.42
CA THR A 411 -2.02 -0.91 3.50
C THR A 411 -2.20 0.43 4.20
N ASN A 412 -1.17 0.88 4.92
CA ASN A 412 -1.19 2.11 5.71
C ASN A 412 -0.99 3.38 4.87
N VAL A 413 -0.52 3.22 3.64
CA VAL A 413 -0.25 4.31 2.70
C VAL A 413 -1.56 5.01 2.34
N GLN A 414 -1.67 6.29 2.70
CA GLN A 414 -2.90 7.08 2.49
C GLN A 414 -3.35 7.11 1.04
N SER A 415 -2.41 7.08 0.07
CA SER A 415 -2.74 7.07 -1.36
C SER A 415 -3.34 5.74 -1.85
N LEU A 416 -3.09 4.64 -1.15
CA LEU A 416 -3.62 3.32 -1.50
C LEU A 416 -4.89 2.98 -0.70
N LYS A 417 -5.10 3.63 0.46
CA LYS A 417 -6.36 3.53 1.22
C LYS A 417 -7.52 4.02 0.38
N SER A 418 -8.40 3.09 0.04
CA SER A 418 -9.60 3.38 -0.72
C SER A 418 -10.82 2.93 0.06
N PRO A 419 -11.62 3.85 0.60
CA PRO A 419 -12.88 3.47 1.23
C PRO A 419 -13.82 2.80 0.23
N VAL A 420 -13.69 3.14 -1.07
CA VAL A 420 -14.44 2.49 -2.15
C VAL A 420 -14.05 1.02 -2.27
N LEU A 421 -12.76 0.68 -2.26
CA LEU A 421 -12.31 -0.71 -2.34
C LEU A 421 -12.83 -1.51 -1.14
N GLN A 422 -12.65 -0.97 0.07
CA GLN A 422 -13.11 -1.63 1.28
C GLN A 422 -14.63 -1.87 1.24
N ASN A 423 -15.41 -0.86 0.86
CA ASN A 423 -16.85 -0.99 0.71
C ASN A 423 -17.23 -2.01 -0.36
N THR A 424 -16.54 -2.06 -1.50
CA THR A 424 -16.79 -3.05 -2.56
C THR A 424 -16.52 -4.47 -2.04
N LEU A 425 -15.42 -4.68 -1.33
CA LEU A 425 -15.09 -5.99 -0.76
C LEU A 425 -16.09 -6.40 0.32
N ASP A 426 -16.51 -5.45 1.19
CA ASP A 426 -17.52 -5.71 2.22
C ASP A 426 -18.90 -6.02 1.60
N GLN A 427 -19.26 -5.36 0.49
CA GLN A 427 -20.47 -5.66 -0.29
C GLN A 427 -20.40 -7.05 -0.92
N LEU A 428 -19.25 -7.45 -1.48
CA LEU A 428 -19.04 -8.78 -2.02
C LEU A 428 -19.20 -9.84 -0.92
N VAL A 429 -18.56 -9.65 0.23
CA VAL A 429 -18.65 -10.58 1.37
C VAL A 429 -20.07 -10.67 1.94
N SER A 430 -20.82 -9.55 1.93
CA SER A 430 -22.20 -9.50 2.43
C SER A 430 -23.23 -10.03 1.44
N SER A 431 -22.84 -10.33 0.20
CA SER A 431 -23.76 -10.83 -0.83
C SER A 431 -24.29 -12.22 -0.45
N PRO A 432 -25.60 -12.49 -0.59
CA PRO A 432 -26.16 -13.80 -0.27
C PRO A 432 -25.61 -14.93 -1.15
N ASN A 433 -25.14 -14.59 -2.36
CA ASN A 433 -24.54 -15.52 -3.30
C ASN A 433 -23.04 -15.76 -3.05
N PHE A 434 -22.44 -15.02 -2.11
CA PHE A 434 -21.02 -15.19 -1.81
C PHE A 434 -20.77 -16.51 -1.11
N ARG A 435 -21.57 -16.89 -0.12
CA ARG A 435 -21.28 -18.07 0.70
C ARG A 435 -21.50 -19.36 -0.07
N VAL A 436 -20.46 -20.19 -0.14
CA VAL A 436 -20.55 -21.55 -0.70
C VAL A 436 -21.44 -22.41 0.19
N GLN A 437 -22.54 -22.91 -0.37
CA GLN A 437 -23.46 -23.81 0.33
C GLN A 437 -23.11 -25.28 0.04
N PRO A 438 -23.40 -26.24 0.96
CA PRO A 438 -23.20 -27.67 0.71
C PRO A 438 -23.94 -28.22 -0.52
N THR A 439 -25.01 -27.54 -0.93
CA THR A 439 -25.84 -27.87 -2.09
C THR A 439 -25.35 -27.28 -3.41
N THR A 440 -24.32 -26.41 -3.39
CA THR A 440 -23.87 -25.65 -4.57
C THR A 440 -23.30 -26.58 -5.65
N LEU A 441 -22.35 -27.46 -5.27
CA LEU A 441 -21.76 -28.42 -6.21
C LEU A 441 -22.67 -29.60 -6.57
N PRO A 442 -23.45 -30.22 -5.66
CA PRO A 442 -24.35 -31.31 -6.03
C PRO A 442 -25.66 -30.85 -6.67
N GLY A 443 -26.00 -29.55 -6.65
CA GLY A 443 -27.23 -29.00 -7.23
C GLY A 443 -27.52 -29.45 -8.67
N PRO A 444 -26.56 -29.40 -9.60
CA PRO A 444 -26.73 -29.91 -10.96
C PRO A 444 -27.05 -31.41 -11.02
N LEU A 445 -26.50 -32.23 -10.12
CA LEU A 445 -26.81 -33.66 -10.06
C LEU A 445 -28.24 -33.90 -9.59
N ALA A 446 -28.70 -33.15 -8.59
CA ALA A 446 -30.07 -33.24 -8.10
C ALA A 446 -31.07 -32.83 -9.20
N ALA A 447 -30.83 -31.68 -9.84
CA ALA A 447 -31.65 -31.20 -10.95
C ALA A 447 -31.72 -32.20 -12.11
N ARG A 448 -30.59 -32.83 -12.48
CA ARG A 448 -30.57 -33.85 -13.53
C ARG A 448 -31.25 -35.15 -13.12
N SER A 449 -31.18 -35.52 -11.84
CA SER A 449 -31.90 -36.67 -11.33
C SER A 449 -33.41 -36.44 -11.42
N ASP A 450 -33.90 -35.26 -11.05
CA ASP A 450 -35.31 -34.90 -11.16
C ASP A 450 -35.77 -34.87 -12.63
N LEU A 451 -34.97 -34.30 -13.55
CA LEU A 451 -35.27 -34.33 -14.99
C LEU A 451 -35.42 -35.76 -15.55
N LEU A 452 -34.62 -36.70 -15.05
CA LEU A 452 -34.68 -38.11 -15.42
C LEU A 452 -35.92 -38.81 -14.82
N LEU A 453 -36.34 -38.42 -13.63
CA LEU A 453 -37.54 -38.95 -12.98
C LEU A 453 -38.83 -38.42 -13.60
N ASP A 454 -38.85 -37.16 -14.04
CA ASP A 454 -40.08 -36.55 -14.54
C ASP A 454 -40.40 -36.98 -15.98
N ALA A 455 -39.48 -36.79 -16.92
CA ALA A 455 -39.80 -36.93 -18.34
C ALA A 455 -39.56 -38.36 -18.90
N PRO A 456 -38.35 -38.94 -18.83
CA PRO A 456 -38.09 -40.29 -19.35
C PRO A 456 -38.87 -41.38 -18.64
N THR A 457 -38.97 -41.31 -17.31
CA THR A 457 -39.64 -42.35 -16.51
C THR A 457 -41.15 -42.35 -16.76
N ALA A 458 -41.79 -41.18 -16.90
CA ALA A 458 -43.19 -41.10 -17.28
C ALA A 458 -43.46 -41.67 -18.69
N ARG A 459 -42.55 -41.44 -19.64
CA ARG A 459 -42.65 -42.03 -21.01
C ARG A 459 -42.51 -43.54 -20.98
N PHE A 460 -41.55 -44.05 -20.21
CA PHE A 460 -41.34 -45.48 -20.05
C PHE A 460 -42.54 -46.16 -19.38
N HIS A 461 -43.11 -45.54 -18.34
CA HIS A 461 -44.33 -46.02 -17.69
C HIS A 461 -45.52 -46.08 -18.65
N ARG A 462 -45.75 -45.04 -19.47
CA ARG A 462 -46.79 -45.06 -20.50
C ARG A 462 -46.55 -46.15 -21.56
N ALA A 463 -45.29 -46.39 -21.94
CA ALA A 463 -44.95 -47.48 -22.86
C ALA A 463 -45.25 -48.85 -22.23
N ALA A 464 -44.95 -49.02 -20.94
CA ALA A 464 -45.24 -50.22 -20.17
C ALA A 464 -46.76 -50.47 -20.03
N GLN A 465 -47.54 -49.43 -19.69
CA GLN A 465 -49.01 -49.51 -19.62
C GLN A 465 -49.62 -49.90 -20.97
N ARG A 466 -49.17 -49.30 -22.07
CA ARG A 466 -49.63 -49.67 -23.41
C ARG A 466 -49.27 -51.10 -23.79
N ALA A 467 -48.07 -51.55 -23.44
CA ALA A 467 -47.64 -52.93 -23.69
C ALA A 467 -48.47 -53.93 -22.86
N LEU A 468 -48.74 -53.64 -21.58
CA LEU A 468 -49.59 -54.46 -20.72
C LEU A 468 -51.04 -54.54 -21.24
N LEU A 469 -51.65 -53.39 -21.56
CA LEU A 469 -53.01 -53.35 -22.12
C LEU A 469 -53.11 -54.13 -23.43
N ARG A 470 -52.07 -54.07 -24.29
CA ARG A 470 -51.99 -54.87 -25.50
C ARG A 470 -51.88 -56.34 -25.20
N MET A 471 -50.99 -56.75 -24.29
CA MET A 471 -50.84 -58.14 -23.87
C MET A 471 -52.17 -58.71 -23.34
N ILE A 472 -52.81 -58.02 -22.40
CA ILE A 472 -54.11 -58.42 -21.83
C ILE A 472 -55.18 -58.46 -22.92
N GLY A 473 -55.26 -57.43 -23.76
CA GLY A 473 -56.21 -57.39 -24.87
C GLY A 473 -56.02 -58.52 -25.87
N THR A 474 -54.78 -58.87 -26.22
CA THR A 474 -54.48 -60.00 -27.11
C THR A 474 -54.69 -61.36 -26.46
N ALA A 475 -54.45 -61.48 -25.15
CA ALA A 475 -54.70 -62.72 -24.41
C ALA A 475 -56.19 -62.98 -24.25
N ILE A 476 -56.97 -61.97 -23.83
CA ILE A 476 -58.43 -62.05 -23.73
C ILE A 476 -59.05 -62.21 -25.12
N GLY A 477 -58.57 -61.48 -26.13
CA GLY A 477 -59.04 -61.62 -27.51
C GLY A 477 -58.75 -63.02 -28.07
N GLY A 478 -57.56 -63.56 -27.84
CA GLY A 478 -57.20 -64.94 -28.23
C GLY A 478 -58.02 -65.99 -27.49
N MET A 479 -58.29 -65.80 -26.20
CA MET A 479 -59.16 -66.67 -25.40
C MET A 479 -60.64 -66.55 -25.81
N ALA A 480 -61.11 -65.37 -26.18
CA ALA A 480 -62.48 -65.16 -26.66
C ALA A 480 -62.68 -65.81 -28.02
N ILE A 481 -61.68 -65.76 -28.91
CA ILE A 481 -61.70 -66.45 -30.21
C ILE A 481 -61.65 -67.97 -30.01
N SER A 482 -60.82 -68.48 -29.09
CA SER A 482 -60.77 -69.92 -28.82
C SER A 482 -62.02 -70.44 -28.10
N TRP A 483 -62.60 -69.66 -27.17
CA TRP A 483 -63.84 -70.00 -26.47
C TRP A 483 -65.06 -69.92 -27.39
N SER A 484 -65.14 -68.91 -28.25
CA SER A 484 -66.21 -68.80 -29.26
C SER A 484 -66.09 -69.88 -30.34
N GLY A 485 -64.87 -70.29 -30.73
CA GLY A 485 -64.66 -71.45 -31.59
C GLY A 485 -65.07 -72.77 -30.93
N TYR A 486 -64.76 -72.97 -29.65
CA TYR A 486 -65.17 -74.15 -28.87
C TYR A 486 -66.68 -74.21 -28.61
N LEU A 487 -67.30 -73.08 -28.24
CA LEU A 487 -68.77 -72.98 -28.11
C LEU A 487 -69.48 -73.14 -29.46
N GLY A 488 -68.90 -72.63 -30.55
CA GLY A 488 -69.41 -72.83 -31.90
C GLY A 488 -69.42 -74.31 -32.30
N TYR A 489 -68.38 -75.07 -31.90
CA TYR A 489 -68.33 -76.53 -32.07
C TYR A 489 -69.40 -77.26 -31.25
N LEU A 490 -69.59 -76.89 -29.97
CA LEU A 490 -70.63 -77.47 -29.10
C LEU A 490 -72.06 -77.09 -29.52
N SER A 491 -72.25 -75.93 -30.15
CA SER A 491 -73.55 -75.42 -30.63
C SER A 491 -73.92 -75.87 -32.05
N SER A 492 -73.20 -76.84 -32.64
CA SER A 492 -73.36 -77.32 -34.01
C SER A 492 -74.67 -78.08 -34.31
N ASN A 493 -75.68 -77.98 -33.42
CA ASN A 493 -77.07 -78.38 -33.71
C ASN A 493 -78.06 -77.20 -33.84
N GLY A 494 -77.61 -75.96 -34.08
CA GLY A 494 -78.51 -74.91 -34.63
C GLY A 494 -78.36 -73.47 -34.13
N GLY A 495 -77.18 -73.02 -33.71
CA GLY A 495 -76.96 -71.65 -33.21
C GLY A 495 -76.20 -70.72 -34.19
N LEU A 496 -76.43 -69.42 -34.04
CA LEU A 496 -75.95 -68.23 -34.79
C LEU A 496 -74.49 -68.19 -35.28
N ALA A 497 -73.60 -69.11 -34.88
CA ALA A 497 -72.22 -69.17 -35.38
C ALA A 497 -72.13 -69.62 -36.86
N ALA A 498 -73.16 -70.30 -37.38
CA ALA A 498 -73.19 -70.74 -38.78
C ALA A 498 -73.32 -69.58 -39.79
N SER A 499 -73.87 -68.42 -39.40
CA SER A 499 -74.13 -67.31 -40.34
C SER A 499 -72.90 -66.46 -40.66
N LEU A 500 -71.79 -66.62 -39.94
CA LEU A 500 -70.53 -65.92 -40.24
C LEU A 500 -69.56 -66.74 -41.10
N GLY A 501 -69.90 -67.98 -41.47
CA GLY A 501 -69.15 -68.76 -42.46
C GLY A 501 -67.72 -69.17 -42.09
N ILE A 502 -67.23 -68.83 -40.90
CA ILE A 502 -65.88 -69.17 -40.43
C ILE A 502 -65.97 -70.46 -39.61
N GLY A 503 -66.18 -71.58 -40.30
CA GLY A 503 -66.09 -72.92 -39.72
C GLY A 503 -64.63 -73.31 -39.53
N LEU A 504 -63.96 -72.76 -38.52
CA LEU A 504 -62.64 -73.25 -38.13
C LEU A 504 -62.80 -74.53 -37.33
N GLU A 505 -62.07 -75.58 -37.73
CA GLU A 505 -61.95 -76.80 -36.95
C GLU A 505 -61.49 -76.45 -35.52
N PRO A 506 -62.00 -77.12 -34.46
CA PRO A 506 -61.65 -76.81 -33.07
C PRO A 506 -60.14 -76.73 -32.82
N GLY A 507 -59.36 -77.56 -33.51
CA GLY A 507 -57.90 -77.53 -33.49
C GLY A 507 -57.32 -76.22 -34.04
N THR A 508 -57.88 -75.66 -35.12
CA THR A 508 -57.44 -74.39 -35.70
C THR A 508 -57.84 -73.20 -34.84
N ALA A 509 -59.04 -73.18 -34.25
CA ALA A 509 -59.47 -72.09 -33.36
C ALA A 509 -58.60 -72.01 -32.08
N LEU A 510 -58.24 -73.17 -31.51
CA LEU A 510 -57.29 -73.24 -30.40
C LEU A 510 -55.91 -72.74 -30.83
N ALA A 511 -55.40 -73.21 -31.99
CA ALA A 511 -54.11 -72.77 -32.52
C ALA A 511 -54.08 -71.25 -32.75
N THR A 512 -55.10 -70.67 -33.40
CA THR A 512 -55.17 -69.22 -33.65
C THR A 512 -55.24 -68.41 -32.35
N GLY A 513 -55.99 -68.88 -31.34
CA GLY A 513 -56.02 -68.26 -30.02
C GLY A 513 -54.66 -68.27 -29.31
N VAL A 514 -53.97 -69.41 -29.33
CA VAL A 514 -52.62 -69.56 -28.77
C VAL A 514 -51.60 -68.72 -29.53
N PHE A 515 -51.62 -68.70 -30.87
CA PHE A 515 -50.74 -67.86 -31.68
C PHE A 515 -50.99 -66.37 -31.43
N GLY A 516 -52.25 -65.95 -31.31
CA GLY A 516 -52.60 -64.56 -30.96
C GLY A 516 -52.06 -64.16 -29.58
N ALA A 517 -52.16 -65.04 -28.59
CA ALA A 517 -51.61 -64.81 -27.26
C ALA A 517 -50.07 -64.75 -27.28
N VAL A 518 -49.40 -65.70 -27.95
CA VAL A 518 -47.92 -65.71 -28.08
C VAL A 518 -47.42 -64.49 -28.85
N PHE A 519 -48.08 -64.13 -29.95
CA PHE A 519 -47.75 -62.95 -30.74
C PHE A 519 -47.95 -61.66 -29.94
N GLY A 520 -49.02 -61.57 -29.15
CA GLY A 520 -49.28 -60.46 -28.25
C GLY A 520 -48.22 -60.31 -27.16
N VAL A 521 -47.78 -61.42 -26.56
CA VAL A 521 -46.67 -61.44 -25.60
C VAL A 521 -45.36 -61.02 -26.29
N TYR A 522 -45.06 -61.56 -27.47
CA TYR A 522 -43.86 -61.21 -28.24
C TYR A 522 -43.83 -59.71 -28.59
N TRP A 523 -44.93 -59.17 -29.11
CA TRP A 523 -45.01 -57.76 -29.45
C TRP A 523 -44.88 -56.85 -28.21
N SER A 524 -45.45 -57.27 -27.08
CA SER A 524 -45.36 -56.52 -25.82
C SER A 524 -43.94 -56.53 -25.26
N THR A 525 -43.23 -57.66 -25.35
CA THR A 525 -41.79 -57.73 -25.01
C THR A 525 -40.95 -56.81 -25.90
N MET A 526 -41.25 -56.75 -27.21
CA MET A 526 -40.54 -55.87 -28.14
C MET A 526 -40.79 -54.39 -27.83
N SER A 527 -42.02 -54.01 -27.51
CA SER A 527 -42.37 -52.63 -27.14
C SER A 527 -41.72 -52.22 -25.82
N TRP A 528 -41.64 -53.14 -24.86
CA TRP A 528 -40.91 -52.93 -23.61
C TRP A 528 -39.42 -52.74 -23.84
N ASP A 529 -38.79 -53.63 -24.61
CA ASP A 529 -37.36 -53.54 -24.93
C ASP A 529 -37.02 -52.25 -25.67
N LYS A 530 -37.92 -51.78 -26.53
CA LYS A 530 -37.79 -50.47 -27.19
C LYS A 530 -37.85 -49.34 -26.16
N GLY A 531 -38.87 -49.31 -25.31
CA GLY A 531 -39.00 -48.29 -24.26
C GLY A 531 -37.81 -48.30 -23.28
N LYS A 532 -37.30 -49.49 -22.93
CA LYS A 532 -36.13 -49.68 -22.09
C LYS A 532 -34.87 -49.11 -22.76
N ARG A 533 -34.65 -49.37 -24.05
CA ARG A 533 -33.53 -48.81 -24.82
C ARG A 533 -33.60 -47.29 -24.91
N GLU A 534 -34.78 -46.74 -25.17
CA GLU A 534 -34.99 -45.28 -25.23
C GLU A 534 -34.73 -44.63 -23.86
N TRP A 535 -35.26 -45.20 -22.77
CA TRP A 535 -34.99 -44.74 -21.42
C TRP A 535 -33.50 -44.84 -21.08
N TRP A 536 -32.84 -45.94 -21.44
CA TRP A 536 -31.41 -46.15 -21.24
C TRP A 536 -30.55 -45.12 -21.96
N GLY A 537 -30.84 -44.83 -23.24
CA GLY A 537 -30.13 -43.78 -23.98
C GLY A 537 -30.31 -42.39 -23.36
N GLN A 538 -31.48 -42.11 -22.76
CA GLN A 538 -31.67 -40.87 -21.99
C GLN A 538 -30.87 -40.87 -20.68
N PHE A 539 -30.84 -41.99 -19.97
CA PHE A 539 -30.06 -42.15 -18.75
C PHE A 539 -28.56 -41.89 -18.99
N GLU A 540 -27.98 -42.52 -20.02
CA GLU A 540 -26.58 -42.30 -20.41
C GLU A 540 -26.32 -40.86 -20.84
N ARG A 541 -27.24 -40.24 -21.58
CA ARG A 541 -27.12 -38.83 -22.00
C ARG A 541 -27.14 -37.88 -20.80
N VAL A 542 -28.06 -38.09 -19.86
CA VAL A 542 -28.16 -37.27 -18.66
C VAL A 542 -26.91 -37.44 -17.79
N LEU A 543 -26.43 -38.67 -17.59
CA LEU A 543 -25.19 -38.93 -16.86
C LEU A 543 -23.97 -38.29 -17.53
N GLY A 544 -23.83 -38.44 -18.85
CA GLY A 544 -22.70 -37.90 -19.60
C GLY A 544 -22.60 -36.38 -19.51
N GLY A 545 -23.73 -35.67 -19.57
CA GLY A 545 -23.70 -34.21 -19.40
C GLY A 545 -23.56 -33.76 -17.94
N SER A 546 -23.80 -34.62 -16.93
CA SER A 546 -23.59 -34.24 -15.52
C SER A 546 -22.14 -33.86 -15.25
N LYS A 547 -21.19 -34.48 -15.95
CA LYS A 547 -19.76 -34.13 -15.87
C LYS A 547 -19.50 -32.68 -16.33
N VAL A 548 -20.11 -32.29 -17.44
CA VAL A 548 -19.94 -30.94 -18.02
C VAL A 548 -20.53 -29.90 -17.07
N ASP A 549 -21.76 -30.12 -16.59
CA ASP A 549 -22.44 -29.20 -15.68
C ASP A 549 -21.70 -29.07 -14.34
N LEU A 550 -21.15 -30.17 -13.80
CA LEU A 550 -20.34 -30.13 -12.58
C LEU A 550 -19.06 -29.31 -12.77
N LYS A 551 -18.39 -29.47 -13.91
CA LYS A 551 -17.18 -28.69 -14.22
C LYS A 551 -17.49 -27.21 -14.36
N GLU A 552 -18.53 -26.87 -15.12
CA GLU A 552 -18.97 -25.48 -15.28
C GLU A 552 -19.38 -24.88 -13.93
N THR A 553 -20.13 -25.63 -13.13
CA THR A 553 -20.57 -25.20 -11.79
C THR A 553 -19.39 -25.00 -10.84
N LEU A 554 -18.39 -25.89 -10.84
CA LEU A 554 -17.18 -25.72 -10.04
C LEU A 554 -16.41 -24.46 -10.45
N GLN A 555 -16.15 -24.30 -11.76
CA GLN A 555 -15.41 -23.14 -12.28
C GLN A 555 -16.14 -21.83 -11.95
N LYS A 556 -17.46 -21.81 -12.12
CA LYS A 556 -18.31 -20.68 -11.76
C LYS A 556 -18.24 -20.38 -10.26
N THR A 557 -18.39 -21.40 -9.42
CA THR A 557 -18.32 -21.26 -7.94
C THR A 557 -16.95 -20.74 -7.51
N LEU A 558 -15.87 -21.27 -8.09
CA LEU A 558 -14.51 -20.81 -7.82
C LEU A 558 -14.32 -19.33 -8.19
N HIS A 559 -14.76 -18.93 -9.38
CA HIS A 559 -14.56 -17.57 -9.87
C HIS A 559 -15.46 -16.55 -9.16
N GLU A 560 -16.75 -16.86 -9.01
CA GLU A 560 -17.78 -15.92 -8.54
C GLU A 560 -17.94 -15.91 -7.02
N GLN A 561 -17.61 -16.99 -6.31
CA GLN A 561 -17.83 -17.11 -4.87
C GLN A 561 -16.52 -17.16 -4.08
N VAL A 562 -15.63 -18.09 -4.44
CA VAL A 562 -14.43 -18.38 -3.62
C VAL A 562 -13.33 -17.35 -3.83
N LEU A 563 -13.01 -17.04 -5.09
CA LEU A 563 -11.84 -16.25 -5.48
C LEU A 563 -12.21 -14.81 -5.91
N VAL A 564 -13.49 -14.43 -5.87
CA VAL A 564 -13.95 -13.10 -6.29
C VAL A 564 -13.30 -11.99 -5.46
N VAL A 565 -13.29 -12.14 -4.13
CA VAL A 565 -12.73 -11.15 -3.20
C VAL A 565 -11.23 -10.93 -3.41
N PRO A 566 -10.34 -11.96 -3.36
CA PRO A 566 -8.92 -11.76 -3.59
C PRO A 566 -8.63 -11.24 -5.01
N ARG A 567 -9.34 -11.73 -6.05
CA ARG A 567 -9.12 -11.25 -7.43
C ARG A 567 -9.48 -9.77 -7.58
N THR A 568 -10.66 -9.35 -7.11
CA THR A 568 -11.07 -7.95 -7.15
C THR A 568 -10.10 -7.07 -6.36
N ALA A 569 -9.67 -7.50 -5.18
CA ALA A 569 -8.71 -6.74 -4.38
C ALA A 569 -7.34 -6.61 -5.07
N CYS A 570 -6.78 -7.71 -5.59
CA CYS A 570 -5.51 -7.69 -6.30
C CYS A 570 -5.57 -6.81 -7.55
N GLN A 571 -6.65 -6.88 -8.33
CA GLN A 571 -6.84 -6.06 -9.52
C GLN A 571 -6.89 -4.57 -9.17
N ASP A 572 -7.73 -4.17 -8.21
CA ASP A 572 -7.87 -2.78 -7.80
C ASP A 572 -6.58 -2.22 -7.17
N LEU A 573 -5.90 -3.03 -6.34
CA LEU A 573 -4.62 -2.65 -5.75
C LEU A 573 -3.55 -2.50 -6.82
N THR A 574 -3.48 -3.40 -7.81
CA THR A 574 -2.52 -3.29 -8.92
C THR A 574 -2.72 -2.00 -9.71
N ILE A 575 -3.97 -1.64 -10.02
CA ILE A 575 -4.28 -0.37 -10.73
C ILE A 575 -3.82 0.84 -9.90
N ARG A 576 -4.06 0.82 -8.58
CA ARG A 576 -3.66 1.91 -7.67
C ARG A 576 -2.15 2.01 -7.49
N ILE A 577 -1.47 0.86 -7.39
CA ILE A 577 -0.01 0.78 -7.35
C ILE A 577 0.56 1.40 -8.62
N GLY A 578 0.11 0.97 -9.80
CA GLY A 578 0.59 1.53 -11.08
C GLY A 578 0.24 3.01 -11.29
N LYS A 579 -0.81 3.53 -10.64
CA LYS A 579 -1.05 4.98 -10.58
C LYS A 579 -0.02 5.67 -9.69
N ARG A 580 0.25 5.11 -8.51
CA ARG A 580 1.18 5.69 -7.54
C ARG A 580 2.63 5.64 -8.01
N GLU A 581 3.05 4.56 -8.68
CA GLU A 581 4.36 4.44 -9.32
C GLU A 581 4.60 5.60 -10.28
N ARG A 582 3.65 5.87 -11.20
CA ARG A 582 3.74 7.01 -12.13
C ARG A 582 3.82 8.36 -11.42
N GLU A 583 3.07 8.55 -10.34
CA GLU A 583 3.17 9.78 -9.52
C GLU A 583 4.56 9.93 -8.89
N LEU A 584 5.13 8.85 -8.34
CA LEU A 584 6.46 8.85 -7.74
C LEU A 584 7.55 9.07 -8.79
N GLU A 585 7.42 8.48 -9.99
CA GLU A 585 8.34 8.72 -11.11
C GLU A 585 8.35 10.19 -11.54
N LEU A 586 7.18 10.82 -11.66
CA LEU A 586 7.07 12.24 -11.97
C LEU A 586 7.73 13.10 -10.88
N LEU A 587 7.45 12.83 -9.60
CA LEU A 587 8.05 13.56 -8.49
C LEU A 587 9.57 13.37 -8.42
N GLN A 588 10.06 12.16 -8.72
CA GLN A 588 11.49 11.87 -8.78
C GLN A 588 12.16 12.63 -9.94
N GLY A 589 11.51 12.72 -11.10
CA GLY A 589 11.96 13.53 -12.23
C GLY A 589 12.09 15.01 -11.85
N GLU A 590 11.03 15.59 -11.28
CA GLU A 590 11.04 16.97 -10.79
C GLU A 590 12.13 17.21 -9.73
N LEU A 591 12.32 16.28 -8.79
CA LEU A 591 13.37 16.36 -7.77
C LEU A 591 14.77 16.39 -8.40
N ASN A 592 15.03 15.53 -9.40
CA ASN A 592 16.31 15.47 -10.09
C ASN A 592 16.59 16.77 -10.86
N ASP A 593 15.57 17.35 -11.49
CA ASP A 593 15.68 18.63 -12.19
C ASP A 593 16.02 19.77 -11.21
N LEU A 594 15.35 19.83 -10.05
CA LEU A 594 15.63 20.83 -9.01
C LEU A 594 17.04 20.68 -8.44
N LYS A 595 17.50 19.45 -8.19
CA LYS A 595 18.88 19.18 -7.77
C LYS A 595 19.90 19.59 -8.82
N GLN A 596 19.61 19.33 -10.11
CA GLN A 596 20.48 19.77 -11.19
C GLN A 596 20.56 21.31 -11.27
N GLN A 597 19.45 22.01 -11.04
CA GLN A 597 19.42 23.47 -10.96
C GLN A 597 20.23 23.99 -9.76
N LEU A 598 20.12 23.35 -8.60
CA LEU A 598 20.92 23.65 -7.41
C LEU A 598 22.43 23.48 -7.66
N GLU A 599 22.84 22.40 -8.33
CA GLU A 599 24.26 22.18 -8.66
C GLU A 599 24.78 23.19 -9.69
N ARG A 600 23.92 23.67 -10.60
CA ARG A 600 24.25 24.75 -11.53
C ARG A 600 24.40 26.10 -10.81
N SER A 601 23.55 26.40 -9.83
CA SER A 601 23.68 27.63 -9.04
C SER A 601 24.95 27.62 -8.19
N LYS A 602 25.26 26.48 -7.54
CA LYS A 602 26.49 26.29 -6.77
C LYS A 602 27.77 26.51 -7.61
N LYS A 603 27.81 26.01 -8.86
CA LYS A 603 28.99 26.14 -9.74
C LYS A 603 29.21 27.55 -10.31
N ARG A 604 28.17 28.39 -10.33
CA ARG A 604 28.28 29.78 -10.79
C ARG A 604 28.90 30.70 -9.74
N ASN A 605 28.81 30.31 -8.48
CA ASN A 605 29.36 31.00 -7.33
C ASN A 605 30.77 30.49 -7.02
#